data_AF-A0A951TME6-F1
#
_entry.id   AF-A0A951TME6-F1
#
_cell.length_a   1.000
_cell.length_b   1.000
_cell.length_c   1.000
_cell.angle_alpha   90.00
_cell.angle_beta   90.00
_cell.angle_gamma   90.00
#
_symmetry.space_group_name_H-M   'P 1'
#
loop_
_entity.id
_entity.type
_entity.pdbx_description
1 polymer ?
#
loop_
_entity_poly.entity_id
_entity_poly.type
_entity_poly.pdbx_seq_one_letter_code
_entity_poly.pdbx_strand_id
1 'polypeptide(L)' 'APIEQAIQRMVALHRSRQQVDREAAVAVRALRDRGVTWSRIGQALGMTKQSAWERYSGEE' A
#
# COMPACT_ATOMS: atom_id res chain seq x y z
N ALA A 1 -22.52 -17.80 15.59
CA ALA A 1 -23.18 -16.61 16.19
C ALA A 1 -22.79 -15.32 15.44
N PRO A 2 -23.53 -14.19 15.55
CA PRO A 2 -23.26 -12.95 14.78
C PRO A 2 -21.84 -12.37 14.96
N ILE A 3 -21.21 -12.57 16.11
CA ILE A 3 -19.85 -12.07 16.40
C ILE A 3 -18.75 -12.82 15.64
N GLU A 4 -18.85 -14.14 15.49
CA GLU A 4 -17.90 -14.94 14.71
C GLU A 4 -17.93 -14.52 13.25
N GLN A 5 -19.13 -14.27 12.69
CA GLN A 5 -19.28 -13.75 11.34
C GLN A 5 -18.66 -12.34 11.20
N ALA A 6 -18.79 -11.48 12.22
CA ALA A 6 -18.16 -10.16 12.22
C ALA A 6 -16.62 -10.26 12.24
N ILE A 7 -16.05 -11.16 13.05
CA ILE A 7 -14.61 -11.43 13.10
C ILE A 7 -14.12 -11.95 11.74
N GLN A 8 -14.82 -12.91 11.13
CA GLN A 8 -14.46 -13.44 9.81
C GLN A 8 -14.48 -12.36 8.73
N ARG A 9 -15.49 -11.47 8.74
CA ARG A 9 -15.53 -10.30 7.85
C ARG A 9 -14.35 -9.36 8.08
N MET A 10 -14.00 -9.07 9.34
CA MET A 10 -12.85 -8.24 9.67
C MET A 10 -11.54 -8.84 9.15
N VAL A 11 -11.34 -10.15 9.32
CA VAL A 11 -10.17 -10.88 8.80
C VAL A 11 -10.10 -10.81 7.28
N ALA A 12 -11.24 -11.01 6.60
CA ALA A 12 -11.30 -10.92 5.14
C ALA A 12 -10.94 -9.50 4.63
N LEU A 13 -11.49 -8.46 5.26
CA LEU A 13 -11.14 -7.06 4.95
C LEU A 13 -9.66 -6.77 5.18
N HIS A 14 -9.10 -7.26 6.28
CA HIS A 14 -7.68 -7.09 6.57
C HIS A 14 -6.80 -7.75 5.50
N ARG A 15 -7.14 -8.97 5.07
CA ARG A 15 -6.41 -9.67 3.99
C ARG A 15 -6.52 -8.92 2.67
N SER A 16 -7.70 -8.43 2.33
CA SER A 16 -7.91 -7.61 1.12
C SER A 16 -7.06 -6.33 1.16
N ARG A 17 -6.99 -5.65 2.31
CA ARG A 17 -6.12 -4.49 2.50
C ARG A 17 -4.65 -4.84 2.29
N GLN A 18 -4.16 -5.91 2.91
CA GLN A 18 -2.79 -6.37 2.71
C GLN A 18 -2.49 -6.71 1.25
N GLN A 19 -3.45 -7.25 0.51
CA GLN A 19 -3.26 -7.52 -0.91
C GLN A 19 -3.10 -6.23 -1.71
N VAL A 20 -3.98 -5.25 -1.49
CA VAL A 20 -3.87 -3.92 -2.11
C VAL A 20 -2.53 -3.25 -1.76
N ASP A 21 -2.10 -3.33 -0.51
CA ASP A 21 -0.83 -2.76 -0.05
C ASP A 21 0.38 -3.39 -0.80
N ARG A 22 0.36 -4.72 -1.00
CA ARG A 22 1.41 -5.42 -1.77
C ARG A 22 1.44 -5.00 -3.24
N GLU A 23 0.27 -4.94 -3.88
CA GLU A 23 0.16 -4.50 -5.29
C GLU A 23 0.61 -3.04 -5.45
N ALA A 24 0.28 -2.17 -4.49
CA ALA A 24 0.76 -0.80 -4.46
C ALA A 24 2.29 -0.74 -4.36
N ALA A 25 2.91 -1.56 -3.51
CA ALA A 25 4.37 -1.64 -3.39
C ALA A 25 5.04 -2.10 -4.70
N VAL A 26 4.47 -3.11 -5.37
CA VAL A 26 4.94 -3.56 -6.70
C VAL A 26 4.87 -2.44 -7.74
N ALA A 27 3.74 -1.72 -7.81
CA ALA A 27 3.57 -0.61 -8.73
C ALA A 27 4.55 0.54 -8.42
N VAL A 28 4.75 0.87 -7.14
CA VAL A 28 5.71 1.89 -6.69
C VAL A 28 7.13 1.52 -7.10
N ARG A 29 7.57 0.27 -6.87
CA ARG A 29 8.88 -0.22 -7.32
C ARG A 29 9.05 -0.08 -8.83
N ALA A 30 8.08 -0.55 -9.62
CA ALA A 30 8.13 -0.43 -11.08
C ALA A 30 8.21 1.03 -11.57
N LEU A 31 7.55 1.97 -10.87
CA LEU A 31 7.65 3.41 -11.18
C LEU A 31 9.01 3.99 -10.76
N ARG A 32 9.56 3.55 -9.62
CA ARG A 32 10.88 3.95 -9.15
C ARG A 32 11.99 3.49 -10.09
N ASP A 33 11.90 2.27 -10.61
CA ASP A 33 12.84 1.71 -11.61
C ASP A 33 12.83 2.51 -12.92
N ARG A 34 11.69 3.14 -13.25
CA ARG A 34 11.53 4.04 -14.40
C ARG A 34 11.93 5.49 -14.10
N GLY A 35 12.48 5.76 -12.92
CA GLY A 35 12.95 7.09 -12.52
C GLY A 35 11.86 8.05 -12.04
N VAL A 36 10.61 7.60 -11.83
CA VAL A 36 9.53 8.47 -11.35
C VAL A 36 9.82 8.94 -9.92
N THR A 37 9.76 10.24 -9.66
CA THR A 37 10.16 10.81 -8.36
C THR A 37 9.19 10.43 -7.23
N TRP A 38 9.71 10.31 -6.01
CA TRP A 38 8.90 10.13 -4.79
C TRP A 38 7.80 11.19 -4.61
N SER A 39 8.05 12.42 -5.07
CA SER A 39 7.05 13.48 -5.01
C SER A 39 5.83 13.17 -5.90
N ARG A 40 6.07 12.68 -7.13
CA ARG A 40 5.00 12.34 -8.07
C ARG A 40 4.25 11.09 -7.64
N ILE A 41 4.95 10.10 -7.10
CA ILE A 41 4.35 8.89 -6.52
C ILE A 41 3.47 9.26 -5.30
N GLY A 42 3.99 10.06 -4.37
CA GLY A 42 3.22 10.53 -3.22
C GLY A 42 1.95 11.27 -3.65
N GLN A 43 2.07 12.22 -4.58
CA GLN A 43 0.92 12.95 -5.13
C GLN A 43 -0.14 12.00 -5.73
N ALA A 44 0.28 11.01 -6.52
CA ALA A 44 -0.64 10.04 -7.12
C ALA A 44 -1.35 9.16 -6.09
N LEU A 45 -0.69 8.87 -4.96
CA LEU A 45 -1.23 8.10 -3.85
C LEU A 45 -1.99 8.96 -2.82
N GLY A 46 -2.13 10.27 -3.05
CA GLY A 46 -2.78 11.18 -2.10
C GLY A 46 -2.01 11.34 -0.78
N MET A 47 -0.69 11.17 -0.80
CA MET A 47 0.18 11.30 0.38
C MET A 47 1.38 12.21 0.13
N THR A 48 2.06 12.62 1.20
CA THR A 48 3.27 13.44 1.08
C THR A 48 4.44 12.63 0.50
N LYS A 49 5.43 13.32 -0.08
CA LYS A 49 6.69 12.70 -0.52
C LYS A 49 7.35 11.91 0.61
N GLN A 50 7.40 12.47 1.81
CA GLN A 50 8.03 11.83 2.97
C GLN A 50 7.28 10.54 3.34
N SER A 51 5.95 10.59 3.42
CA SER A 51 5.14 9.41 3.71
C SER A 51 5.27 8.31 2.65
N ALA A 52 5.45 8.68 1.39
CA ALA A 52 5.70 7.72 0.32
C ALA A 52 7.10 7.08 0.45
N TRP A 53 8.13 7.90 0.74
CA TRP A 53 9.48 7.40 0.95
C TRP A 53 9.57 6.47 2.17
N GLU A 54 9.06 6.88 3.33
CA GLU A 54 9.07 6.05 4.55
C GLU A 54 8.36 4.72 4.34
N ARG A 55 7.25 4.72 3.60
CA ARG A 55 6.44 3.51 3.37
C ARG A 55 7.07 2.53 2.37
N TYR A 56 7.68 3.02 1.30
CA TYR A 56 8.03 2.19 0.14
C TYR A 56 9.53 2.14 -0.18
N SER A 57 10.39 2.86 0.54
CA SER A 57 11.85 2.84 0.29
C SER A 57 12.61 1.73 1.02
N GLY A 58 11.98 1.07 2.01
CA GLY A 58 12.62 0.09 2.89
C GLY A 58 12.25 -1.38 2.66
N GLU A 59 11.55 -1.72 1.57
CA GLU A 59 11.37 -3.11 1.15
C GLU A 59 12.49 -3.48 0.15
N GLU A 60 13.51 -4.19 0.62
CA GLU A 60 14.42 -4.99 -0.23
C GLU A 60 13.67 -6.17 -0.86
#